data_AF-A0A0G0CM39-F1
#
_entry.id   AF-A0A0G0CM39-F1
#
_cell.length_a   1.000
_cell.length_b   1.000
_cell.length_c   1.000
_cell.angle_alpha   90.00
_cell.angle_beta   90.00
_cell.angle_gamma   90.00
#
_symmetry.space_group_name_H-M   'P 1'
#
loop_
_entity.id
_entity.type
_entity.pdbx_description
1 polymer ?
#
loop_
_entity_poly.entity_id
_entity_poly.type
_entity_poly.pdbx_seq_one_letter_code
_entity_poly.pdbx_strand_id
1 'polypeptide(L)'
;MASSLVIFPLAKTKLYKLQLHIVNMSKFKIISIALVVLIFAGVAGGGYYFFNKYQETKKILENPEEAAKIETQKIVEKVGKLMELPSGEPTIATVLDKEKLKDQAFFLKSENGDKVIIYAESKTAILYRPSTNKIIGFAPINLGEPKDQEPVPTEAPVSD
;
A
#
# COMPACT_ATOMS: atom_id res chain seq x y z
N MET A 1 -88.22 -4.34 -47.88
CA MET A 1 -86.87 -3.85 -48.22
C MET A 1 -86.19 -3.36 -46.95
N ALA A 2 -84.93 -3.76 -46.78
CA ALA A 2 -83.84 -3.19 -45.96
C ALA A 2 -84.20 -2.60 -44.57
N SER A 3 -83.84 -3.24 -43.46
CA SER A 3 -82.48 -3.43 -42.91
C SER A 3 -81.98 -2.24 -42.08
N SER A 4 -81.32 -2.61 -40.97
CA SER A 4 -80.20 -1.91 -40.32
C SER A 4 -80.57 -0.96 -39.17
N LEU A 5 -79.87 -0.92 -38.03
CA LEU A 5 -78.98 -1.83 -37.30
C LEU A 5 -78.74 -1.06 -35.98
N VAL A 6 -79.14 -1.62 -34.84
CA VAL A 6 -78.88 -1.00 -33.54
C VAL A 6 -77.44 -1.31 -33.15
N ILE A 7 -76.59 -0.28 -33.14
CA ILE A 7 -75.22 -0.39 -32.65
C ILE A 7 -75.25 -0.25 -31.11
N PHE A 8 -75.13 -1.38 -30.41
CA PHE A 8 -74.80 -1.43 -28.98
C PHE A 8 -73.28 -1.29 -28.79
N PRO A 9 -72.79 -0.46 -27.85
CA PRO A 9 -71.37 -0.40 -27.52
C PRO A 9 -71.04 -1.54 -26.55
N LEU A 10 -70.56 -2.67 -27.06
CA LEU A 10 -69.97 -3.72 -26.24
C LEU A 10 -68.45 -3.59 -26.22
N ALA A 11 -67.90 -3.72 -25.01
CA ALA A 11 -66.50 -3.98 -24.69
C ALA A 11 -65.52 -2.78 -24.70
N LYS A 12 -65.59 -1.93 -23.66
CA LYS A 12 -64.41 -1.18 -23.20
C LYS A 12 -64.13 -1.22 -21.69
N THR A 13 -64.84 -2.03 -20.92
CA THR A 13 -64.77 -1.98 -19.44
C THR A 13 -63.99 -3.12 -18.79
N LYS A 14 -63.52 -4.12 -19.54
CA LYS A 14 -62.75 -5.26 -18.96
C LYS A 14 -61.22 -5.10 -18.98
N LEU A 15 -60.68 -4.15 -19.74
CA LEU A 15 -59.22 -3.98 -19.88
C LEU A 15 -58.56 -3.12 -18.78
N TYR A 16 -59.33 -2.37 -17.98
CA TYR A 16 -58.78 -1.58 -16.88
C TYR A 16 -58.61 -2.36 -15.57
N LYS A 17 -59.21 -3.56 -15.47
CA LYS A 17 -59.12 -4.43 -14.29
C LYS A 17 -57.88 -5.35 -14.26
N LEU A 18 -56.94 -5.16 -15.19
CA LEU A 18 -55.66 -5.89 -15.22
C LEU A 18 -54.48 -5.04 -14.73
N GLN A 19 -54.72 -3.78 -14.33
CA GLN A 19 -53.66 -2.81 -14.01
C GLN A 19 -53.36 -2.60 -12.51
N LEU A 20 -53.97 -3.34 -11.57
CA LEU A 20 -53.74 -3.02 -10.14
C LEU A 20 -53.79 -4.21 -9.17
N HIS A 21 -52.98 -5.24 -9.42
CA HIS A 21 -52.71 -6.29 -8.41
C HIS A 21 -51.22 -6.55 -8.19
N ILE A 22 -50.37 -5.52 -8.29
CA ILE A 22 -48.92 -5.69 -8.06
C ILE A 22 -48.38 -4.82 -6.91
N VAL A 23 -49.13 -3.84 -6.38
CA VAL A 23 -48.58 -2.95 -5.35
C VAL A 23 -49.55 -2.72 -4.17
N ASN A 24 -49.93 -3.79 -3.48
CA ASN A 24 -50.41 -3.71 -2.09
C ASN A 24 -49.46 -4.48 -1.16
N MET A 25 -48.16 -4.16 -1.25
CA MET A 25 -47.19 -4.60 -0.25
C MET A 25 -47.34 -3.66 0.95
N SER A 26 -47.72 -4.19 2.12
CA SER A 26 -47.76 -3.42 3.38
C SER A 26 -46.46 -2.63 3.52
N LYS A 27 -46.52 -1.34 3.88
CA LYS A 27 -45.36 -0.42 3.97
C LYS A 27 -44.14 -1.06 4.67
N PHE A 28 -44.38 -1.94 5.63
CA PHE A 28 -43.39 -2.75 6.34
C PHE A 28 -42.55 -3.68 5.43
N LYS A 29 -43.15 -4.31 4.42
CA LYS A 29 -42.46 -5.16 3.42
C LYS A 29 -41.57 -4.34 2.49
N ILE A 30 -42.00 -3.12 2.14
CA ILE A 30 -41.19 -2.21 1.33
C ILE A 30 -39.97 -1.74 2.13
N ILE A 31 -40.16 -1.40 3.42
CA ILE A 31 -39.07 -1.03 4.33
C ILE A 31 -38.09 -2.20 4.52
N SER A 32 -38.58 -3.43 4.71
CA SER A 32 -37.70 -4.60 4.85
C SER A 32 -36.91 -4.89 3.57
N ILE A 33 -37.52 -4.74 2.39
CA ILE A 33 -36.82 -4.91 1.11
C ILE A 33 -35.75 -3.83 0.95
N ALA A 34 -36.07 -2.58 1.25
CA ALA A 34 -35.10 -1.48 1.18
C ALA A 34 -33.91 -1.69 2.13
N LEU A 35 -34.15 -2.19 3.35
CA LEU A 35 -33.10 -2.52 4.31
C LEU A 35 -32.18 -3.64 3.78
N VAL A 36 -32.75 -4.70 3.21
CA VAL A 36 -31.98 -5.81 2.64
C VAL A 36 -31.13 -5.34 1.46
N VAL A 37 -31.68 -4.49 0.58
CA VAL A 37 -30.93 -3.89 -0.53
C VAL A 37 -29.78 -3.02 -0.02
N LEU A 38 -30.01 -2.23 1.03
CA LEU A 38 -28.98 -1.39 1.63
C LEU A 38 -27.85 -2.21 2.27
N ILE A 39 -28.19 -3.32 2.94
CA ILE A 39 -27.20 -4.26 3.47
C ILE A 39 -26.42 -4.90 2.31
N PHE A 40 -27.08 -5.36 1.25
CA PHE A 40 -26.41 -5.94 0.08
C PHE A 40 -25.49 -4.93 -0.61
N ALA A 41 -25.92 -3.68 -0.75
CA ALA A 41 -25.09 -2.61 -1.29
C ALA A 41 -23.88 -2.32 -0.40
N GLY A 42 -24.06 -2.34 0.93
CA GLY A 42 -22.96 -2.21 1.89
C GLY A 42 -21.94 -3.35 1.79
N VAL A 43 -22.41 -4.59 1.70
CA VAL A 43 -21.53 -5.77 1.53
C VAL A 43 -20.81 -5.73 0.18
N ALA A 44 -21.51 -5.40 -0.91
CA ALA A 44 -20.91 -5.29 -2.24
C ALA A 44 -19.88 -4.15 -2.31
N GLY A 45 -20.21 -2.98 -1.77
CA GLY A 45 -19.30 -1.83 -1.71
C GLY A 45 -18.08 -2.08 -0.83
N GLY A 46 -18.30 -2.66 0.36
CA GLY A 46 -17.22 -3.06 1.26
C GLY A 46 -16.31 -4.11 0.63
N GLY A 47 -16.89 -5.16 0.02
CA GLY A 47 -16.16 -6.20 -0.68
C GLY A 47 -15.32 -5.65 -1.83
N TYR A 48 -15.88 -4.74 -2.64
CA TYR A 48 -15.15 -4.08 -3.72
C TYR A 48 -13.97 -3.25 -3.21
N TYR A 49 -14.18 -2.45 -2.15
CA TYR A 49 -13.12 -1.65 -1.53
C TYR A 49 -11.97 -2.52 -1.01
N PHE A 50 -12.30 -3.58 -0.25
CA PHE A 50 -11.30 -4.50 0.30
C PHE A 50 -10.56 -5.27 -0.80
N PHE A 51 -11.26 -5.71 -1.85
CA PHE A 51 -10.66 -6.39 -2.97
C PHE A 51 -9.67 -5.50 -3.73
N ASN A 52 -10.02 -4.24 -3.97
CA ASN A 52 -9.13 -3.30 -4.64
C ASN A 52 -7.85 -3.04 -3.82
N LYS A 53 -8.00 -2.86 -2.49
CA LYS A 53 -6.86 -2.67 -1.57
C LYS A 53 -5.94 -3.89 -1.50
N TYR A 54 -6.53 -5.08 -1.51
CA TYR A 54 -5.78 -6.34 -1.52
C TYR A 54 -4.94 -6.47 -2.79
N GLN A 55 -5.50 -6.16 -3.96
CA GLN A 55 -4.80 -6.26 -5.24
C GLN A 55 -3.65 -5.25 -5.36
N GLU A 56 -3.81 -4.01 -4.86
CA GLU A 56 -2.69 -3.05 -4.76
C GLU A 56 -1.54 -3.60 -3.90
N THR A 57 -1.88 -4.13 -2.73
CA THR A 57 -0.89 -4.66 -1.78
C THR A 57 -0.17 -5.87 -2.36
N LYS A 58 -0.90 -6.74 -3.07
CA LYS A 58 -0.35 -7.93 -3.73
C LYS A 58 0.65 -7.54 -4.83
N LYS A 59 0.34 -6.53 -5.65
CA LYS A 59 1.26 -6.00 -6.67
C LYS A 59 2.55 -5.44 -6.06
N ILE A 60 2.45 -4.71 -4.94
CA ILE A 60 3.62 -4.19 -4.22
C ILE A 60 4.47 -5.33 -3.65
N LEU A 61 3.85 -6.39 -3.12
CA LEU A 61 4.58 -7.55 -2.58
C LEU A 61 5.19 -8.43 -3.67
N GLU A 62 4.57 -8.50 -4.85
CA GLU A 62 5.09 -9.22 -6.02
C GLU A 62 6.24 -8.46 -6.69
N ASN A 63 6.34 -7.14 -6.49
CA ASN A 63 7.43 -6.30 -6.98
C ASN A 63 8.36 -5.84 -5.84
N PRO A 64 9.48 -6.54 -5.58
CA PRO A 64 10.38 -6.20 -4.48
C PRO A 64 10.97 -4.78 -4.58
N GLU A 65 11.11 -4.21 -5.78
CA GLU A 65 11.59 -2.83 -5.96
C GLU A 65 10.58 -1.80 -5.47
N GLU A 66 9.29 -2.03 -5.75
CA GLU A 66 8.22 -1.13 -5.35
C GLU A 66 7.98 -1.18 -3.84
N ALA A 67 8.08 -2.37 -3.24
CA ALA A 67 8.07 -2.54 -1.79
C ALA A 67 9.23 -1.77 -1.12
N ALA A 68 10.45 -1.89 -1.64
CA ALA A 68 11.63 -1.20 -1.13
C ALA A 68 11.49 0.32 -1.25
N LYS A 69 10.93 0.82 -2.35
CA LYS A 69 10.66 2.26 -2.56
C LYS A 69 9.65 2.81 -1.55
N ILE A 70 8.58 2.07 -1.28
CA ILE A 70 7.57 2.46 -0.29
C ILE A 70 8.16 2.45 1.13
N GLU A 71 8.95 1.43 1.48
CA GLU A 71 9.63 1.39 2.79
C GLU A 71 10.57 2.58 2.93
N THR A 72 11.36 2.87 1.89
CA THR A 72 12.29 4.00 1.85
C THR A 72 11.56 5.32 2.08
N GLN A 73 10.48 5.58 1.33
CA GLN A 73 9.66 6.78 1.50
C GLN A 73 9.11 6.91 2.92
N LYS A 74 8.60 5.82 3.50
CA LYS A 74 8.10 5.82 4.89
C LYS A 74 9.19 6.16 5.91
N ILE A 75 10.40 5.64 5.72
CA ILE A 75 11.53 5.94 6.61
C ILE A 75 11.94 7.40 6.47
N VAL A 76 12.12 7.87 5.23
CA VAL A 76 12.49 9.26 4.91
C VAL A 76 11.46 10.23 5.49
N GLU A 77 10.16 9.96 5.36
CA GLU A 77 9.11 10.80 5.91
C GLU A 77 9.14 10.86 7.45
N LYS A 78 9.44 9.73 8.11
CA LYS A 78 9.61 9.70 9.58
C LYS A 78 10.82 10.51 10.02
N VAL A 79 11.96 10.33 9.35
CA VAL A 79 13.21 11.01 9.66
C VAL A 79 13.07 12.52 9.38
N GLY A 80 12.40 12.90 8.31
CA GLY A 80 12.11 14.29 7.96
C GLY A 80 11.19 15.01 8.95
N LYS A 81 10.45 14.28 9.79
CA LYS A 81 9.71 14.85 10.93
C LYS A 81 10.59 15.09 12.16
N LEU A 82 11.77 14.47 12.21
CA LEU A 82 12.70 14.56 13.34
C LEU A 82 13.84 15.54 13.07
N MET A 83 14.22 15.72 11.80
CA MET A 83 15.26 16.67 11.39
C MET A 83 15.08 17.09 9.95
N GLU A 84 15.69 18.22 9.59
CA GLU A 84 15.80 18.63 8.19
C GLU A 84 16.70 17.65 7.43
N LEU A 85 16.19 17.15 6.29
CA LEU A 85 16.89 16.15 5.50
C LEU A 85 17.84 16.82 4.50
N PRO A 86 19.03 16.25 4.27
CA PRO A 86 19.88 16.68 3.18
C PRO A 86 19.22 16.47 1.82
N SER A 87 19.68 17.20 0.81
CA SER A 87 19.27 16.98 -0.58
C SER A 87 19.86 15.70 -1.16
N GLY A 88 19.16 15.13 -2.14
CA GLY A 88 19.59 13.97 -2.93
C GLY A 88 18.79 12.70 -2.63
N GLU A 89 19.05 11.65 -3.41
CA GLU A 89 18.40 10.35 -3.20
C GLU A 89 19.02 9.58 -2.02
N PRO A 90 18.22 9.12 -1.04
CA PRO A 90 18.72 8.36 0.09
C PRO A 90 18.86 6.87 -0.24
N THR A 91 19.99 6.29 0.12
CA THR A 91 20.20 4.84 0.15
C THR A 91 20.07 4.33 1.58
N ILE A 92 19.22 3.33 1.81
CA ILE A 92 18.97 2.78 3.14
C ILE A 92 19.58 1.40 3.28
N ALA A 93 20.40 1.21 4.31
CA ALA A 93 20.91 -0.08 4.74
C ALA A 93 20.43 -0.42 6.16
N THR A 94 20.38 -1.70 6.50
CA THR A 94 20.01 -2.16 7.84
C THR A 94 21.25 -2.67 8.57
N VAL A 95 21.42 -2.28 9.84
CA VAL A 95 22.44 -2.85 10.72
C VAL A 95 22.04 -4.27 11.06
N LEU A 96 22.68 -5.26 10.43
CA LEU A 96 22.43 -6.67 10.68
C LEU A 96 23.16 -7.18 11.93
N ASP A 97 24.39 -6.71 12.12
CA ASP A 97 25.27 -7.13 13.20
C ASP A 97 26.12 -5.95 13.68
N LYS A 98 25.73 -5.39 14.82
CA LYS A 98 26.42 -4.26 15.47
C LYS A 98 27.85 -4.61 15.89
N GLU A 99 28.14 -5.88 16.22
CA GLU A 99 29.46 -6.27 16.72
C GLU A 99 30.53 -6.18 15.64
N LYS A 100 30.14 -6.30 14.37
CA LYS A 100 31.02 -6.09 13.21
C LYS A 100 31.27 -4.62 12.89
N LEU A 101 30.48 -3.71 13.45
CA LEU A 101 30.54 -2.27 13.17
C LEU A 101 31.06 -1.46 14.37
N LYS A 102 31.32 -2.10 15.51
CA LYS A 102 31.75 -1.44 16.76
C LYS A 102 33.02 -0.61 16.64
N ASP A 103 33.91 -0.97 15.71
CA ASP A 103 35.18 -0.25 15.49
C ASP A 103 34.96 1.11 14.80
N GLN A 104 33.77 1.34 14.24
CA GLN A 104 33.41 2.59 13.61
C GLN A 104 32.67 3.49 14.62
N ALA A 105 33.21 4.67 14.87
CA ALA A 105 32.65 5.63 15.83
C ALA A 105 31.17 5.95 15.58
N PHE A 106 30.75 6.00 14.31
CA PHE A 106 29.36 6.25 13.91
C PHE A 106 28.38 5.17 14.41
N PHE A 107 28.85 3.93 14.57
CA PHE A 107 28.02 2.78 14.93
C PHE A 107 28.12 2.38 16.41
N LEU A 108 28.86 3.12 17.24
CA LEU A 108 29.05 2.79 18.67
C LEU A 108 27.75 2.65 19.47
N LYS A 109 26.70 3.40 19.09
CA LYS A 109 25.39 3.36 19.74
C LYS A 109 24.34 2.58 18.94
N SER A 110 24.75 1.92 17.86
CA SER A 110 23.84 1.19 16.99
C SER A 110 23.33 -0.10 17.64
N GLU A 111 22.11 -0.47 17.26
CA GLU A 111 21.47 -1.74 17.58
C GLU A 111 21.12 -2.48 16.28
N ASN A 112 21.02 -3.81 16.36
CA ASN A 112 20.57 -4.60 15.22
C ASN A 112 19.14 -4.17 14.83
N GLY A 113 18.92 -3.92 13.54
CA GLY A 113 17.68 -3.37 13.02
C GLY A 113 17.65 -1.84 12.90
N ASP A 114 18.67 -1.12 13.40
CA ASP A 114 18.84 0.30 13.07
C ASP A 114 19.03 0.48 11.55
N LYS A 115 18.54 1.59 11.02
CA LYS A 115 18.58 1.95 9.60
C LYS A 115 19.64 3.02 9.39
N VAL A 116 20.57 2.76 8.49
CA VAL A 116 21.57 3.72 8.01
C VAL A 116 21.03 4.34 6.74
N ILE A 117 20.89 5.65 6.73
CA ILE A 117 20.39 6.41 5.58
C ILE A 117 21.56 7.25 5.07
N ILE A 118 22.00 6.97 3.86
CA ILE A 118 23.16 7.60 3.23
C ILE A 118 22.67 8.50 2.11
N TYR A 119 23.04 9.77 2.16
CA TYR A 119 22.89 10.72 1.08
C TYR A 119 24.25 10.93 0.43
N ALA A 120 24.44 10.32 -0.75
CA ALA A 120 25.73 10.37 -1.45
C ALA A 120 26.07 11.79 -1.94
N GLU A 121 25.06 12.53 -2.44
CA GLU A 121 25.23 13.89 -2.96
C GLU A 121 25.69 14.89 -1.89
N SER A 122 25.05 14.86 -0.72
CA SER A 122 25.38 15.72 0.43
C SER A 122 26.43 15.12 1.35
N LYS A 123 26.99 13.96 0.99
CA LYS A 123 28.00 13.22 1.76
C LYS A 123 27.63 13.09 3.23
N THR A 124 26.43 12.61 3.52
CA THR A 124 25.91 12.53 4.89
C THR A 124 25.33 11.15 5.18
N ALA A 125 25.58 10.63 6.38
CA ALA A 125 24.97 9.42 6.90
C ALA A 125 24.18 9.71 8.18
N ILE A 126 23.01 9.09 8.28
CA ILE A 126 22.08 9.22 9.40
C ILE A 126 21.79 7.82 9.92
N LEU A 127 21.99 7.60 11.21
CA LEU A 127 21.63 6.37 11.90
C LEU A 127 20.29 6.58 12.60
N TYR A 128 19.26 5.91 12.13
CA TYR A 128 17.89 6.02 12.62
C TYR A 128 17.42 4.70 13.23
N ARG A 129 16.77 4.76 14.39
CA ARG A 129 16.18 3.61 15.07
C ARG A 129 14.67 3.56 14.87
N PRO A 130 14.13 2.64 14.06
CA PRO A 130 12.69 2.57 13.80
C PRO A 130 11.87 2.21 15.04
N SER A 131 12.42 1.42 15.97
CA SER A 131 11.71 0.92 17.16
C SER A 131 11.35 2.02 18.16
N THR A 132 12.18 3.06 18.26
CA THR A 132 11.98 4.18 19.18
C THR A 132 11.73 5.51 18.45
N ASN A 133 11.73 5.49 17.11
CA ASN A 133 11.60 6.66 16.24
C ASN A 133 12.60 7.77 16.62
N LYS A 134 13.89 7.42 16.70
CA LYS A 134 14.96 8.35 17.12
C LYS A 134 16.14 8.34 16.15
N ILE A 135 16.78 9.50 16.01
CA ILE A 135 18.08 9.63 15.37
C ILE A 135 19.14 9.30 16.42
N ILE A 136 19.94 8.28 16.15
CA ILE A 136 21.01 7.79 17.03
C ILE A 136 22.34 8.46 16.69
N GLY A 137 22.56 8.74 15.41
CA GLY A 137 23.80 9.32 14.91
C GLY A 137 23.61 10.09 13.61
N PHE A 138 24.47 11.07 13.41
CA PHE A 138 24.54 11.89 12.21
C PHE A 138 26.01 12.22 11.96
N ALA A 139 26.52 11.93 10.76
CA ALA A 139 27.91 12.18 10.44
C ALA A 139 28.13 12.47 8.95
N PRO A 140 29.13 13.27 8.60
CA PRO A 140 29.59 13.35 7.22
C PRO A 140 30.21 12.01 6.80
N ILE A 141 29.99 11.59 5.56
CA ILE A 141 30.68 10.45 4.97
C ILE A 141 31.89 10.95 4.21
N ASN A 142 33.03 10.33 4.49
CA ASN A 142 34.15 10.34 3.57
C ASN A 142 34.02 9.06 2.76
N LEU A 143 33.47 9.17 1.55
CA LEU A 143 33.62 8.12 0.54
C LEU A 143 35.11 8.08 0.20
N GLY A 144 35.90 7.37 1.00
CA GLY A 144 37.24 6.97 0.60
C GLY A 144 37.12 6.19 -0.69
N GLU A 145 38.08 6.36 -1.59
CA GLU A 145 38.19 5.50 -2.77
C GLU A 145 38.07 4.04 -2.33
N PRO A 146 37.32 3.20 -3.07
CA PRO A 146 37.29 1.77 -2.77
C PRO A 146 38.74 1.33 -2.75
N LYS A 147 39.23 0.94 -1.57
CA LYS A 147 40.48 0.19 -1.52
C LYS A 147 40.16 -1.09 -2.26
N ASP A 148 40.57 -1.13 -3.52
CA ASP A 148 40.66 -2.34 -4.30
C ASP A 148 41.23 -3.39 -3.35
N GLN A 149 40.39 -4.39 -3.04
CA GLN A 149 40.90 -5.61 -2.46
C GLN A 149 41.89 -6.10 -3.51
N GLU A 150 43.17 -5.88 -3.24
CA GLU A 150 44.25 -6.52 -3.97
C GLU A 150 43.85 -7.99 -4.11
N PRO A 151 43.80 -8.52 -5.35
CA PRO A 151 43.44 -9.91 -5.56
C PRO A 151 44.34 -10.74 -4.68
N VAL A 152 43.72 -11.47 -3.75
CA VAL A 152 44.38 -12.45 -2.88
C VAL A 152 45.36 -13.22 -3.77
N PRO A 153 46.68 -13.18 -3.49
CA PRO A 153 47.64 -13.95 -4.26
C PRO A 153 47.21 -15.41 -4.21
N THR A 154 46.75 -15.92 -5.35
CA THR A 154 46.54 -17.35 -5.56
C THR A 154 47.87 -18.02 -5.28
N GLU A 155 47.97 -18.62 -4.10
CA GLU A 155 49.07 -19.47 -3.68
C GLU A 155 49.24 -20.54 -4.77
N ALA A 156 50.35 -20.44 -5.50
CA ALA A 156 50.70 -21.37 -6.55
C ALA A 156 50.78 -22.79 -5.96
N PRO A 157 50.30 -23.83 -6.67
CA PRO A 157 50.37 -25.18 -6.16
C PRO A 157 51.84 -25.56 -6.00
N VAL A 158 52.23 -25.83 -4.75
CA VAL A 158 53.52 -26.43 -4.40
C VAL A 158 53.60 -27.78 -5.13
N SER A 159 54.54 -27.89 -6.06
CA SER A 159 54.88 -29.13 -6.73
C SER A 159 55.75 -29.98 -5.79
N ASP A 160 55.22 -31.10 -5.31
CA ASP A 160 56.00 -32.24 -4.83
C ASP A 160 56.32 -33.20 -5.98
#